data_AF-A0A956KSX2-F1
#
_entry.id   AF-A0A956KSX2-F1
#
_cell.length_a   1.000
_cell.length_b   1.000
_cell.length_c   1.000
_cell.angle_alpha   90.00
_cell.angle_beta   90.00
_cell.angle_gamma   90.00
#
_symmetry.space_group_name_H-M   'P 1'
#
loop_
_entity.id
_entity.type
_entity.pdbx_description
1 polymer ?
#
loop_
_entity_poly.entity_id
_entity_poly.type
_entity_poly.pdbx_seq_one_letter_code
_entity_poly.pdbx_strand_id
1 'polypeptide(L)'
;MARLTIIAGQQRGTSFVLDERPQVAGRDLSTDILLSDPKASRRHVRFTWADGTHLVTDLDSKNGTTLNGKPLRSHTLANGDLIQIGTLVLRFEDGSEAPLPVAPSAWLRVLIGHNPGATYHLGQRTCTAGRDPGNAVQLVDDDVS
;
A
#
# COMPACT_ATOMS: atom_id res chain seq x y z
N MET A 1 2.87 12.76 3.43
CA MET A 1 4.36 12.69 3.54
C MET A 1 4.74 11.27 3.20
N ALA A 2 5.62 11.08 2.22
CA ALA A 2 6.01 9.75 1.79
C ALA A 2 7.03 9.12 2.75
N ARG A 3 7.04 7.79 2.81
CA ARG A 3 7.84 6.98 3.71
C ARG A 3 8.40 5.77 2.98
N LEU A 4 9.63 5.41 3.33
CA LEU A 4 10.24 4.13 3.00
C LEU A 4 10.34 3.30 4.27
N THR A 5 9.74 2.12 4.29
CA THR A 5 9.78 1.20 5.43
C THR A 5 10.53 -0.07 5.03
N ILE A 6 11.57 -0.44 5.78
CA ILE A 6 12.29 -1.69 5.56
C ILE A 6 11.44 -2.84 6.09
N ILE A 7 10.97 -3.70 5.20
CA ILE A 7 10.10 -4.86 5.55
C ILE A 7 10.87 -6.18 5.61
N ALA A 8 12.10 -6.24 5.07
CA ALA A 8 12.98 -7.40 5.14
C ALA A 8 14.46 -7.00 5.24
N GLY A 9 15.27 -7.91 5.81
CA GLY A 9 16.71 -7.73 6.05
C GLY A 9 17.03 -7.26 7.47
N GLN A 10 18.31 -6.94 7.72
CA GLN A 10 18.84 -6.64 9.07
C GLN A 10 18.20 -5.42 9.73
N GLN A 11 17.74 -4.44 8.93
CA GLN A 11 17.13 -3.20 9.41
C GLN A 11 15.59 -3.23 9.39
N ARG A 12 14.97 -4.41 9.35
CA ARG A 12 13.50 -4.54 9.31
C ARG A 12 12.82 -3.73 10.42
N GLY A 13 11.78 -2.98 10.05
CA GLY A 13 11.03 -2.08 10.93
C GLY A 13 11.54 -0.64 10.93
N THR A 14 12.72 -0.38 10.36
CA THR A 14 13.23 0.99 10.21
C THR A 14 12.45 1.71 9.11
N SER A 15 12.07 2.95 9.37
CA SER A 15 11.41 3.81 8.38
C SER A 15 12.16 5.11 8.19
N PHE A 16 12.17 5.60 6.95
CA PHE A 16 12.75 6.87 6.54
C PHE A 16 11.68 7.72 5.88
N VAL A 17 11.71 9.02 6.12
CA VAL A 17 10.80 9.97 5.45
C VAL A 17 11.44 10.40 4.14
N LEU A 18 10.65 10.35 3.07
CA LEU A 18 11.03 10.96 1.80
C LEU A 18 10.47 12.37 1.75
N ASP A 19 11.35 13.34 1.52
CA ASP A 19 10.99 14.74 1.32
C ASP A 19 11.15 15.18 -0.15
N GLU A 20 10.86 16.44 -0.44
CA GLU A 20 10.92 16.97 -1.81
C GLU A 20 12.36 17.18 -2.31
N ARG A 21 13.38 17.01 -1.46
CA ARG A 21 14.78 17.18 -1.85
C ARG A 21 15.35 15.85 -2.34
N PRO A 22 16.41 15.89 -3.18
CA PRO A 22 17.11 14.67 -3.56
C PRO A 22 17.73 14.00 -2.32
N GLN A 23 17.36 12.74 -2.08
CA GLN A 23 17.91 11.93 -0.99
C GLN A 23 18.60 10.70 -1.58
N VAL A 24 19.78 10.35 -1.06
CA VAL A 24 20.54 9.18 -1.49
C VAL A 24 20.42 8.09 -0.43
N ALA A 25 20.18 6.86 -0.87
CA ALA A 25 20.28 5.69 -0.03
C ALA A 25 21.49 4.84 -0.41
N GLY A 26 22.21 4.37 0.61
CA GLY A 26 23.38 3.53 0.42
C GLY A 26 24.05 3.12 1.71
N ARG A 27 25.10 2.30 1.60
CA ARG A 27 25.87 1.79 2.74
C ARG A 27 26.76 2.85 3.41
N ASP A 28 27.05 3.93 2.70
CA ASP A 28 27.94 4.97 3.21
C ASP A 28 27.24 5.81 4.27
N LEU A 29 27.92 6.10 5.38
CA LEU A 29 27.39 6.93 6.47
C LEU A 29 27.11 8.38 6.04
N SER A 30 27.67 8.81 4.91
CA SER A 30 27.40 10.12 4.32
C SER A 30 26.07 10.21 3.55
N THR A 31 25.33 9.10 3.41
CA THR A 31 24.04 9.08 2.72
C THR A 31 22.88 9.47 3.64
N ASP A 32 21.82 10.05 3.07
CA ASP A 32 20.61 10.45 3.81
C ASP A 32 19.87 9.24 4.39
N ILE A 33 19.91 8.11 3.68
CA ILE A 33 19.27 6.85 4.07
C ILE A 33 20.34 5.76 4.16
N LEU A 34 20.74 5.46 5.38
CA LEU A 34 21.77 4.45 5.65
C LEU A 34 21.21 3.03 5.50
N LEU A 35 21.77 2.31 4.52
CA LEU A 35 21.51 0.90 4.25
C LEU A 35 22.64 0.03 4.83
N SER A 36 22.40 -0.58 5.99
CA SER A 36 23.33 -1.50 6.67
C SER A 36 23.33 -2.89 6.02
N ASP A 37 23.63 -2.96 4.73
CA ASP A 37 23.77 -4.19 3.97
C ASP A 37 25.11 -4.21 3.21
N PRO A 38 25.98 -5.22 3.40
CA PRO A 38 27.24 -5.35 2.67
C PRO A 38 27.07 -5.41 1.13
N LYS A 39 25.92 -5.88 0.65
CA LYS A 39 25.56 -5.93 -0.78
C LYS A 39 25.07 -4.57 -1.30
N ALA A 40 24.82 -3.59 -0.45
CA ALA A 40 24.52 -2.24 -0.90
C ALA A 40 25.81 -1.49 -1.29
N SER A 41 25.77 -0.81 -2.44
CA SER A 41 26.75 0.21 -2.81
C SER A 41 26.78 1.36 -1.79
N ARG A 42 27.93 2.05 -1.70
CA ARG A 42 28.12 3.24 -0.87
C ARG A 42 27.04 4.29 -1.12
N ARG A 43 26.79 4.59 -2.39
CA ARG A 43 25.63 5.31 -2.90
C ARG A 43 24.94 4.36 -3.87
N HIS A 44 23.72 3.95 -3.59
CA HIS A 44 23.06 2.86 -4.31
C HIS A 44 21.93 3.37 -5.18
N VAL A 45 20.97 4.06 -4.57
CA VAL A 45 19.85 4.68 -5.25
C VAL A 45 19.71 6.12 -4.83
N ARG A 46 19.10 6.92 -5.70
CA ARG A 46 18.68 8.29 -5.41
C ARG A 46 17.18 8.38 -5.56
N PHE A 47 16.56 9.03 -4.58
CA PHE A 47 15.18 9.45 -4.63
C PHE A 47 15.14 10.93 -4.99
N THR A 48 14.30 11.31 -5.94
CA THR A 48 14.04 12.70 -6.31
C THR A 48 12.54 12.94 -6.37
N TRP A 49 12.13 14.18 -6.12
CA TRP A 49 10.74 14.60 -6.30
C TRP A 49 10.62 15.35 -7.63
N ALA A 50 9.68 14.93 -8.48
CA ALA A 50 9.37 15.58 -9.74
C ALA A 50 7.89 15.39 -10.06
N ASP A 51 7.26 16.45 -10.59
CA ASP A 51 5.86 16.42 -11.04
C ASP A 51 4.86 15.89 -10.00
N GLY A 52 5.10 16.18 -8.71
CA GLY A 52 4.23 15.72 -7.62
C GLY A 52 4.39 14.23 -7.27
N THR A 53 5.46 13.58 -7.73
CA THR A 53 5.74 12.16 -7.50
C THR A 53 7.19 11.91 -7.11
N HIS A 54 7.45 10.81 -6.39
CA HIS A 54 8.82 10.38 -6.11
C HIS A 54 9.33 9.50 -7.25
N LEU A 55 10.54 9.78 -7.71
CA LEU A 55 11.29 8.98 -8.66
C LEU A 55 12.44 8.30 -7.93
N VAL A 56 12.63 7.00 -8.18
CA VAL A 56 13.84 6.26 -7.76
C VAL A 56 14.74 6.05 -8.97
N THR A 57 16.05 6.28 -8.79
CA THR A 57 17.07 6.02 -9.82
C THR A 57 18.23 5.23 -9.22
N ASP A 58 18.61 4.13 -9.85
CA ASP A 58 19.81 3.38 -9.51
C ASP A 58 21.06 4.16 -9.94
N LEU A 59 22.04 4.29 -9.03
CA LEU A 59 23.28 5.04 -9.24
C LEU A 59 24.42 4.14 -9.72
N ASP A 60 24.15 3.26 -10.68
CA ASP A 60 25.07 2.27 -11.22
C ASP A 60 25.61 1.35 -10.11
N SER A 61 24.67 0.79 -9.35
CA SER A 61 24.99 -0.02 -8.20
C SER A 61 25.61 -1.37 -8.59
N LYS A 62 26.50 -1.91 -7.77
CA LYS A 62 27.26 -3.13 -8.09
C LYS A 62 26.36 -4.36 -8.28
N ASN A 63 25.30 -4.46 -7.48
CA ASN A 63 24.40 -5.62 -7.48
C ASN A 63 23.06 -5.32 -8.16
N GLY A 64 22.86 -4.09 -8.63
CA GLY A 64 21.60 -3.60 -9.15
C GLY A 64 20.55 -3.35 -8.07
N THR A 65 19.52 -2.60 -8.48
CA THR A 65 18.28 -2.43 -7.74
C THR A 65 17.16 -3.15 -8.47
N THR A 66 16.25 -3.79 -7.74
CA THR A 66 15.00 -4.32 -8.31
C THR A 66 13.78 -3.64 -7.71
N LEU A 67 12.73 -3.52 -8.52
CA LEU A 67 11.42 -3.03 -8.13
C LEU A 67 10.39 -4.13 -8.41
N ASN A 68 9.64 -4.56 -7.39
CA ASN A 68 8.62 -5.61 -7.51
C ASN A 68 9.16 -6.88 -8.23
N GLY A 69 10.42 -7.25 -7.94
CA GLY A 69 11.12 -8.40 -8.51
C GLY A 69 11.74 -8.18 -9.91
N LYS A 70 11.62 -6.99 -10.50
CA LYS A 70 12.19 -6.67 -11.82
C LYS A 70 13.35 -5.69 -11.72
N PRO A 71 14.41 -5.79 -12.54
CA PRO A 71 15.50 -4.82 -12.56
C PRO A 71 15.00 -3.39 -12.80
N LEU A 72 15.54 -2.45 -12.04
CA LEU A 72 15.18 -1.04 -12.06
C LEU A 72 16.40 -0.20 -12.42
N ARG A 73 16.25 0.73 -13.39
CA ARG A 73 17.20 1.84 -13.61
C ARG A 73 16.63 3.17 -13.14
N SER A 74 15.40 3.48 -13.55
CA SER A 74 14.66 4.66 -13.11
C SER A 74 13.16 4.34 -13.14
N HIS A 75 12.40 4.78 -12.12
CA HIS A 75 10.96 4.55 -12.04
C HIS A 75 10.26 5.55 -11.13
N THR A 76 9.06 5.97 -11.53
CA THR A 76 8.17 6.78 -10.71
C THR A 76 7.47 5.87 -9.70
N LEU A 77 7.72 6.08 -8.42
CA LEU A 77 7.20 5.25 -7.34
C LEU A 77 5.70 5.40 -7.18
N ALA A 78 5.02 4.27 -7.03
CA ALA A 78 3.62 4.18 -6.66
C ALA A 78 3.48 3.59 -5.24
N ASN A 79 2.42 3.97 -4.53
CA ASN A 79 2.14 3.44 -3.20
C ASN A 79 2.17 1.91 -3.17
N GLY A 80 2.90 1.35 -2.21
CA GLY A 80 3.06 -0.10 -2.04
C GLY A 80 4.24 -0.71 -2.80
N ASP A 81 4.95 0.06 -3.63
CA ASP A 81 6.10 -0.43 -4.37
C ASP A 81 7.20 -1.01 -3.47
N LEU A 82 7.77 -2.14 -3.91
CA LEU A 82 8.83 -2.84 -3.20
C LEU A 82 10.15 -2.68 -3.93
N ILE A 83 11.04 -1.88 -3.34
CA ILE A 83 12.40 -1.66 -3.82
C ILE A 83 13.32 -2.62 -3.06
N GLN A 84 14.01 -3.49 -3.78
CA GLN A 84 14.96 -4.42 -3.20
C GLN A 84 16.39 -4.04 -3.55
N ILE A 85 17.22 -3.98 -2.51
CA ILE A 85 18.64 -3.64 -2.55
C ILE A 85 19.39 -4.68 -1.71
N GLY A 86 20.14 -5.57 -2.37
CA GLY A 86 20.82 -6.66 -1.67
C GLY A 86 19.82 -7.57 -0.94
N THR A 87 19.91 -7.62 0.39
CA THR A 87 18.97 -8.35 1.26
C THR A 87 17.88 -7.47 1.86
N LEU A 88 17.95 -6.15 1.68
CA LEU A 88 16.95 -5.21 2.15
C LEU A 88 15.79 -5.13 1.16
N VAL A 89 14.57 -5.11 1.69
CA VAL A 89 13.36 -4.78 0.93
C VAL A 89 12.72 -3.56 1.58
N LEU A 90 12.63 -2.47 0.82
CA LEU A 90 12.02 -1.21 1.21
C LEU A 90 10.66 -1.09 0.54
N ARG A 91 9.61 -0.88 1.34
CA ARG A 91 8.28 -0.54 0.85
C ARG A 91 8.11 0.97 0.80
N PHE A 92 7.68 1.48 -0.34
CA PHE A 92 7.31 2.88 -0.50
C PHE A 92 5.84 3.10 -0.15
N GLU A 93 5.57 4.15 0.61
CA GLU A 93 4.24 4.60 1.01
C GLU A 93 4.18 6.10 0.72
N ASP A 94 3.34 6.56 -0.21
CA ASP A 94 3.27 7.98 -0.60
C ASP A 94 2.58 8.87 0.46
N GLY A 95 2.02 8.24 1.49
CA GLY A 95 1.23 8.91 2.52
C GLY A 95 -0.16 9.28 2.03
N SER A 96 -0.55 8.89 0.82
CA SER A 96 -1.96 8.57 0.56
C SER A 96 -2.23 7.34 1.41
N GLU A 97 -2.98 7.52 2.48
CA GLU A 97 -3.62 6.39 3.12
C GLU A 97 -4.41 5.73 1.99
N ALA A 98 -3.95 4.56 1.51
CA ALA A 98 -4.79 3.74 0.65
C ALA A 98 -6.11 3.68 1.40
N PRO A 99 -7.22 4.17 0.81
CA PRO A 99 -8.47 4.26 1.56
C PRO A 99 -8.64 2.90 2.18
N LEU A 100 -8.63 2.84 3.52
CA LEU A 100 -8.92 1.61 4.23
C LEU A 100 -10.12 1.06 3.48
N PRO A 101 -10.10 -0.18 2.94
CA PRO A 101 -11.29 -0.72 2.35
C PRO A 101 -12.34 -0.50 3.42
N VAL A 102 -13.30 0.39 3.14
CA VAL A 102 -14.38 0.71 4.06
C VAL A 102 -15.17 -0.57 4.09
N ALA A 103 -14.71 -1.52 4.90
CA ALA A 103 -15.46 -2.70 5.22
C ALA A 103 -16.80 -2.13 5.66
N PRO A 104 -17.90 -2.46 4.96
CA PRO A 104 -19.19 -1.87 5.27
C PRO A 104 -19.39 -2.07 6.76
N SER A 105 -19.59 -0.96 7.48
CA SER A 105 -19.52 -0.91 8.95
C SER A 105 -20.57 -1.83 9.59
N ALA A 106 -21.56 -2.27 8.81
CA ALA A 106 -22.50 -3.30 9.17
C ALA A 106 -23.00 -4.06 7.92
N TRP A 107 -23.33 -5.33 8.14
CA TRP A 107 -24.02 -6.19 7.19
C TRP A 107 -25.14 -6.93 7.94
N LEU A 108 -26.24 -7.19 7.25
CA LEU A 108 -27.29 -8.10 7.71
C LEU A 108 -27.05 -9.47 7.11
N ARG A 109 -27.27 -10.53 7.89
CA ARG A 109 -27.32 -11.90 7.38
C ARG A 109 -28.68 -12.50 7.69
N VAL A 110 -29.30 -13.09 6.68
CA VAL A 110 -30.57 -13.81 6.83
C VAL A 110 -30.27 -15.12 7.56
N LEU A 111 -30.79 -15.28 8.78
CA LEU A 111 -30.61 -16.50 9.56
C LEU A 111 -31.69 -17.55 9.25
N ILE A 112 -32.92 -17.08 8.96
CA ILE A 112 -34.13 -17.89 8.75
C ILE A 112 -34.99 -17.16 7.71
N GLY A 113 -35.67 -17.88 6.82
CA GLY A 113 -36.59 -17.32 5.80
C GLY A 113 -36.27 -17.81 4.38
N HIS A 114 -36.77 -17.09 3.36
CA HIS A 114 -36.69 -17.48 1.95
C HIS A 114 -35.26 -17.59 1.37
N ASN A 115 -34.27 -16.90 1.95
CA ASN A 115 -32.87 -16.97 1.47
C ASN A 115 -31.85 -17.01 2.63
N PRO A 116 -31.77 -18.13 3.37
CA PRO A 116 -30.88 -18.25 4.52
C PRO A 116 -29.41 -18.22 4.08
N GLY A 117 -28.60 -17.43 4.78
CA GLY A 117 -27.19 -17.18 4.45
C GLY A 117 -26.95 -15.97 3.55
N ALA A 118 -27.98 -15.39 2.93
CA ALA A 118 -27.86 -14.16 2.16
C ALA A 118 -27.37 -13.01 3.05
N THR A 119 -26.45 -12.20 2.52
CA THR A 119 -25.86 -11.04 3.21
C THR A 119 -26.17 -9.76 2.47
N TYR A 120 -26.67 -8.76 3.20
CA TYR A 120 -27.00 -7.44 2.67
C TYR A 120 -26.09 -6.37 3.28
N HIS A 121 -25.55 -5.50 2.45
CA HIS A 121 -24.66 -4.43 2.89
C HIS A 121 -25.44 -3.20 3.37
N LEU A 122 -25.14 -2.74 4.58
CA LEU A 122 -25.73 -1.50 5.11
C LEU A 122 -24.83 -0.32 4.72
N GLY A 123 -24.95 0.10 3.45
CA GLY A 123 -24.07 1.09 2.84
C GLY A 123 -24.37 2.56 3.19
N GLN A 124 -25.52 2.88 3.81
CA GLN A 124 -25.93 4.26 4.12
C GLN A 124 -26.57 4.36 5.51
N ARG A 125 -26.53 5.57 6.11
CA ARG A 125 -27.04 5.89 7.47
C ARG A 125 -28.48 5.45 7.73
N THR A 126 -29.26 5.18 6.69
CA THR A 126 -30.61 4.59 6.77
C THR A 126 -30.76 3.53 5.68
N CYS A 127 -31.26 2.35 6.04
CA CYS A 127 -31.58 1.26 5.11
C CYS A 127 -33.07 0.91 5.22
N THR A 128 -33.77 0.78 4.09
CA THR A 128 -35.17 0.34 4.07
C THR A 128 -35.25 -1.15 3.77
N ALA A 129 -36.13 -1.85 4.50
CA ALA A 129 -36.40 -3.27 4.32
C ALA A 129 -37.91 -3.48 4.14
N GLY A 130 -38.30 -4.30 3.16
CA GLY A 130 -39.71 -4.55 2.85
C GLY A 130 -39.92 -5.22 1.49
N ARG A 131 -41.17 -5.44 1.08
CA ARG A 131 -41.53 -6.13 -0.18
C ARG A 131 -41.28 -5.31 -1.45
N ASP A 132 -41.24 -3.97 -1.33
CA ASP A 132 -41.03 -3.11 -2.50
C ASP A 132 -39.66 -3.36 -3.17
N PRO A 133 -39.61 -3.48 -4.50
CA PRO A 133 -38.36 -3.64 -5.25
C PRO A 133 -37.37 -2.47 -5.10
N GLY A 134 -37.85 -1.33 -4.60
CA GLY A 134 -37.03 -0.14 -4.31
C GLY A 134 -36.33 -0.17 -2.95
N ASN A 135 -36.54 -1.20 -2.12
CA ASN A 135 -35.90 -1.29 -0.81
C ASN A 135 -34.46 -1.80 -0.89
N ALA A 136 -33.62 -1.31 0.02
CA ALA A 136 -32.23 -1.75 0.14
C ALA A 136 -32.11 -3.23 0.54
N VAL A 137 -33.10 -3.74 1.28
CA VAL A 137 -33.25 -5.17 1.60
C VAL A 137 -34.65 -5.61 1.16
N GLN A 138 -34.72 -6.29 0.02
CA GLN A 138 -35.98 -6.81 -0.47
C GLN A 138 -36.35 -8.10 0.28
N LEU A 139 -37.48 -8.06 0.98
CA LEU A 139 -38.05 -9.23 1.64
C LEU A 139 -39.00 -9.92 0.66
N VAL A 140 -38.62 -11.12 0.22
CA VAL A 140 -39.45 -11.97 -0.64
C VAL A 140 -40.02 -13.07 0.26
N ASP A 141 -41.06 -12.72 1.00
CA ASP A 141 -41.78 -13.67 1.86
C ASP A 141 -43.27 -13.52 1.57
N ASP A 142 -43.92 -14.62 1.17
CA ASP A 142 -45.34 -14.65 0.80
C ASP A 142 -46.28 -14.75 2.02
N ASP A 143 -45.75 -14.89 3.24
CA ASP A 143 -46.54 -15.35 4.40
C ASP A 143 -46.65 -14.38 5.60
N VAL A 144 -46.37 -13.07 5.42
CA VAL A 144 -46.60 -12.08 6.49
C VAL A 144 -47.49 -10.93 6.02
N SER A 145 -48.64 -10.76 6.67
CA SER A 145 -49.64 -9.71 6.38
C SER A 145 -49.15 -8.32 6.73
#